data_AF-A0A4Q6FDU5-F1
#
_entry.id   AF-A0A4Q6FDU5-F1
#
_cell.length_a   1.000
_cell.length_b   1.000
_cell.length_c   1.000
_cell.angle_alpha   90.00
_cell.angle_beta   90.00
_cell.angle_gamma   90.00
#
_symmetry.space_group_name_H-M   'P 1'
#
loop_
_entity.id
_entity.type
_entity.pdbx_description
1 polymer ?
#
loop_
_entity_poly.entity_id
_entity_poly.type
_entity_poly.pdbx_seq_one_letter_code
_entity_poly.pdbx_strand_id
1 'polypeptide(L)'
;GEADLLEYPVLQEELALAVPLTHPLATETTVSISALKTRDMVMLEHGHCLRDKTLELCSADSPSGCIHATSLETLRFMVKSKIGTALVPAMAVHFDKNRDLVKYLPFEAPAPSRTLGIAVSKRSSFVNDAQELAEFLGGLNVSANRLGS
;
A
#
# COMPACT_ATOMS: atom_id res chain seq x y z
N GLY A 1 15.19 7.68 -16.68
CA GLY A 1 16.11 6.71 -17.32
C GLY A 1 16.03 5.40 -16.57
N GLU A 2 14.95 4.65 -16.79
CA GLU A 2 14.68 3.33 -16.18
C GLU A 2 15.09 2.16 -17.10
N ALA A 3 15.59 2.45 -18.31
CA ALA A 3 15.80 1.45 -19.35
C ALA A 3 16.90 0.40 -19.06
N ASP A 4 17.66 0.54 -17.97
CA ASP A 4 18.80 -0.32 -17.63
C ASP A 4 18.60 -1.16 -16.36
N LEU A 5 17.36 -1.37 -15.92
CA LEU A 5 16.99 -2.28 -14.83
C LEU A 5 16.38 -3.59 -15.36
N LEU A 6 16.65 -4.68 -14.65
CA LEU A 6 15.91 -5.95 -14.69
C LEU A 6 15.06 -6.03 -13.44
N GLU A 7 13.81 -6.43 -13.60
CA GLU A 7 12.84 -6.55 -12.52
C GLU A 7 12.36 -7.99 -12.42
N TYR A 8 12.43 -8.54 -11.21
CA TYR A 8 11.98 -9.88 -10.90
C TYR A 8 10.81 -9.77 -9.90
N PRO A 9 9.56 -9.99 -10.34
CA PRO A 9 8.40 -9.94 -9.45
C PRO A 9 8.49 -11.07 -8.43
N VAL A 10 8.18 -10.78 -7.18
CA VAL A 10 8.27 -11.73 -6.06
C VAL A 10 6.89 -12.06 -5.51
N LEU A 11 6.10 -11.03 -5.21
CA LEU A 11 4.77 -11.21 -4.64
C LEU A 11 3.83 -10.08 -5.06
N GLN A 12 2.55 -10.42 -5.13
CA GLN A 12 1.48 -9.45 -5.26
C GLN A 12 0.79 -9.34 -3.90
N GLU A 13 0.67 -8.11 -3.40
CA GLU A 13 -0.07 -7.85 -2.16
C GLU A 13 -1.21 -6.88 -2.39
N GLU A 14 -2.34 -7.17 -1.76
CA GLU A 14 -3.50 -6.30 -1.77
C GLU A 14 -3.29 -5.05 -0.91
N LEU A 15 -4.01 -4.00 -1.24
CA LEU A 15 -4.12 -2.80 -0.43
C LEU A 15 -5.38 -2.86 0.43
N ALA A 16 -5.34 -2.15 1.55
CA ALA A 16 -6.49 -1.91 2.42
C ALA A 16 -6.65 -0.42 2.66
N LEU A 17 -7.88 -0.01 2.97
CA LEU A 17 -8.17 1.34 3.43
C LEU A 17 -8.06 1.40 4.95
N ALA A 18 -7.13 2.22 5.45
CA ALA A 18 -7.02 2.57 6.85
C ALA A 18 -7.92 3.76 7.16
N VAL A 19 -8.85 3.60 8.10
CA VAL A 19 -9.75 4.64 8.57
C VAL A 19 -9.74 4.74 10.10
N PRO A 20 -9.89 5.93 10.70
CA PRO A 20 -10.10 6.01 12.14
C PRO A 20 -11.40 5.31 12.53
N LEU A 21 -11.49 4.75 13.74
CA LEU A 21 -12.70 4.05 14.20
C LEU A 21 -13.97 4.91 14.22
N THR A 22 -13.83 6.24 14.24
CA THR A 22 -14.96 7.18 14.18
C THR A 22 -15.40 7.51 12.76
N HIS A 23 -14.72 6.99 11.73
CA HIS A 23 -15.08 7.22 10.34
C HIS A 23 -16.36 6.45 9.98
N PRO A 24 -17.27 6.98 9.14
CA PRO A 24 -18.49 6.27 8.74
C PRO A 24 -18.23 4.88 8.15
N LEU A 25 -17.15 4.70 7.39
CA LEU A 25 -16.78 3.41 6.81
C LEU A 25 -16.26 2.39 7.85
N ALA A 26 -15.97 2.80 9.09
CA ALA A 26 -15.41 1.89 10.09
C ALA A 26 -16.40 0.78 10.53
N THR A 27 -17.69 0.96 10.25
CA THR A 27 -18.75 -0.05 10.49
C THR A 27 -18.86 -1.07 9.37
N GLU A 28 -18.24 -0.82 8.22
CA GLU A 28 -18.27 -1.71 7.07
C GLU A 28 -17.30 -2.88 7.22
N THR A 29 -17.54 -3.95 6.45
CA THR A 29 -16.64 -5.09 6.35
C THR A 29 -15.67 -4.98 5.17
N THR A 30 -16.09 -4.30 4.11
CA THR A 30 -15.35 -4.09 2.86
C THR A 30 -15.60 -2.67 2.36
N VAL A 31 -14.82 -2.22 1.38
CA VAL A 31 -14.99 -0.91 0.75
C VAL A 31 -14.84 -0.98 -0.77
N SER A 32 -15.68 -0.26 -1.51
CA SER A 32 -15.52 -0.11 -2.95
C SER A 32 -14.50 0.99 -3.28
N ILE A 33 -13.82 0.89 -4.43
CA ILE A 33 -12.92 1.96 -4.91
C ILE A 33 -13.69 3.28 -5.08
N SER A 34 -14.95 3.23 -5.50
CA SER A 34 -15.81 4.40 -5.68
C SER A 34 -16.14 5.15 -4.38
N ALA A 35 -15.95 4.53 -3.22
CA ALA A 35 -16.11 5.19 -1.92
C ALA A 35 -14.92 6.08 -1.55
N LEU A 36 -13.78 5.98 -2.26
CA LEU A 36 -12.60 6.79 -1.99
C LEU A 36 -12.83 8.24 -2.38
N LYS A 37 -12.40 9.14 -1.51
CA LYS A 37 -12.43 10.58 -1.74
C LYS A 37 -11.03 11.14 -1.57
N THR A 38 -10.42 11.62 -2.66
CA THR A 38 -9.03 12.10 -2.67
C THR A 38 -8.75 13.16 -1.61
N ARG A 39 -9.73 14.03 -1.33
CA ARG A 39 -9.61 15.13 -0.36
C ARG A 39 -9.43 14.64 1.08
N ASP A 40 -9.91 13.43 1.38
CA ASP A 40 -9.85 12.84 2.71
C ASP A 40 -8.65 11.88 2.83
N MET A 41 -7.82 11.77 1.78
CA MET A 41 -6.69 10.84 1.73
C MET A 41 -5.38 11.49 2.19
N VAL A 42 -4.75 10.85 3.17
CA VAL A 42 -3.35 11.06 3.53
C VAL A 42 -2.51 10.12 2.66
N MET A 43 -1.52 10.70 1.98
CA MET A 43 -0.66 9.96 1.05
C MET A 43 0.78 10.00 1.52
N LEU A 44 1.59 9.05 1.08
CA LEU A 44 3.03 9.20 1.21
C LEU A 44 3.56 10.31 0.29
N GLU A 45 4.75 10.81 0.59
CA GLU A 45 5.47 11.75 -0.28
C GLU A 45 5.81 11.14 -1.65
N HIS A 46 6.34 11.97 -2.56
CA HIS A 46 6.72 11.53 -3.91
C HIS A 46 7.79 10.43 -3.86
N GLY A 47 7.82 9.58 -4.91
CA GLY A 47 8.77 8.47 -5.00
C GLY A 47 8.27 7.17 -4.34
N HIS A 48 7.07 7.17 -3.78
CA HIS A 48 6.43 5.97 -3.24
C HIS A 48 5.32 5.48 -4.16
N CYS A 49 5.41 4.23 -4.62
CA CYS A 49 4.39 3.60 -5.47
C CYS A 49 2.97 3.64 -4.88
N LEU A 50 2.84 3.70 -3.55
CA LEU A 50 1.56 3.83 -2.87
C LEU A 50 0.87 5.18 -3.13
N ARG A 51 1.64 6.26 -3.27
CA ARG A 51 1.10 7.58 -3.64
C ARG A 51 0.49 7.50 -5.03
N ASP A 52 1.25 7.00 -5.99
CA ASP A 52 0.82 6.89 -7.38
C ASP A 52 -0.41 6.00 -7.49
N LYS A 53 -0.43 4.88 -6.74
CA LYS A 53 -1.59 3.99 -6.68
C LYS A 53 -2.81 4.66 -6.05
N THR A 54 -2.63 5.51 -5.05
CA THR A 54 -3.74 6.28 -4.45
C THR A 54 -4.33 7.26 -5.44
N LEU A 55 -3.49 7.98 -6.20
CA LEU A 55 -3.93 8.93 -7.22
C LEU A 55 -4.65 8.22 -8.38
N GLU A 56 -4.11 7.09 -8.84
CA GLU A 56 -4.73 6.21 -9.84
C GLU A 56 -6.14 5.79 -9.41
N LEU A 57 -6.28 5.24 -8.19
CA LEU A 57 -7.55 4.74 -7.69
C LEU A 57 -8.57 5.86 -7.44
N CYS A 58 -8.10 7.03 -7.04
CA CYS A 58 -8.95 8.20 -6.85
C CYS A 58 -9.30 8.92 -8.18
N SER A 59 -8.76 8.49 -9.32
CA SER A 59 -8.92 9.16 -10.63
C SER A 59 -8.67 10.67 -10.55
N ALA A 60 -7.67 11.08 -9.77
CA ALA A 60 -7.43 12.48 -9.43
C ALA A 60 -5.98 12.87 -9.65
N ASP A 61 -5.77 14.05 -10.23
CA ASP A 61 -4.49 14.74 -10.14
C ASP A 61 -4.28 15.18 -8.69
N SER A 62 -3.05 15.06 -8.17
CA SER A 62 -2.68 15.37 -6.78
C SER A 62 -3.34 16.68 -6.31
N PRO A 63 -4.44 16.61 -5.52
CA PRO A 63 -5.21 17.80 -5.20
C PRO A 63 -4.36 18.77 -4.38
N SER A 64 -4.49 20.07 -4.67
CA SER A 64 -3.95 21.12 -3.82
C SER A 64 -4.48 20.93 -2.39
N GLY A 65 -3.58 20.80 -1.42
CA GLY A 65 -3.94 20.62 0.00
C GLY A 65 -3.95 19.17 0.50
N CYS A 66 -3.53 18.19 -0.30
CA CYS A 66 -3.30 16.83 0.21
C CYS A 66 -2.22 16.81 1.30
N ILE A 67 -2.51 16.08 2.38
CA ILE A 67 -1.59 15.91 3.50
C ILE A 67 -0.65 14.76 3.17
N HIS A 68 0.64 15.00 3.36
CA HIS A 68 1.68 14.03 3.07
C HIS A 68 2.35 13.53 4.34
N ALA A 69 2.61 12.23 4.36
CA ALA A 69 3.38 11.56 5.38
C ALA A 69 4.73 11.11 4.82
N THR A 70 5.79 11.26 5.62
CA THR A 70 7.17 10.88 5.26
C THR A 70 7.45 9.39 5.44
N SER A 71 6.56 8.67 6.12
CA SER A 71 6.70 7.23 6.36
C SER A 71 5.33 6.60 6.56
N LEU A 72 5.28 5.27 6.43
CA LEU A 72 4.08 4.48 6.71
C LEU A 72 3.64 4.58 8.19
N GLU A 73 4.59 4.77 9.11
CA GLU A 73 4.29 4.96 10.53
C GLU A 73 3.64 6.32 10.78
N THR A 74 4.21 7.39 10.21
CA THR A 74 3.64 8.74 10.25
C THR A 74 2.24 8.76 9.63
N LEU A 75 2.08 8.12 8.46
CA LEU A 75 0.79 7.99 7.78
C LEU A 75 -0.26 7.33 8.70
N ARG A 76 0.12 6.24 9.37
CA ARG A 76 -0.76 5.56 10.31
C ARG A 76 -1.10 6.43 11.52
N PHE A 77 -0.14 7.18 12.06
CA PHE A 77 -0.38 8.11 13.16
C PHE A 77 -1.37 9.22 12.75
N MET A 78 -1.28 9.72 11.52
CA MET A 78 -2.23 10.71 11.00
C MET A 78 -3.65 10.16 10.88
N VAL A 79 -3.81 8.91 10.41
CA VAL A 79 -5.10 8.20 10.41
C VAL A 79 -5.64 8.06 11.84
N LYS A 80 -4.80 7.61 12.79
CA LYS A 80 -5.16 7.53 14.23
C LYS A 80 -5.62 8.87 14.80
N SER A 81 -4.98 9.95 14.35
CA SER A 81 -5.27 11.32 14.75
C SER A 81 -6.45 11.94 14.01
N LYS A 82 -7.19 11.15 13.20
CA LYS A 82 -8.37 11.58 12.43
C LYS A 82 -8.08 12.68 11.41
N ILE A 83 -6.83 12.78 10.95
CA ILE A 83 -6.43 13.74 9.91
C ILE A 83 -6.98 13.33 8.55
N GLY A 84 -7.17 12.04 8.32
CA GLY A 84 -7.79 11.50 7.11
C GLY A 84 -7.78 9.97 7.09
N THR A 85 -7.95 9.43 5.90
CA THR A 85 -7.90 8.00 5.57
C THR A 85 -6.67 7.72 4.72
N ALA A 86 -6.21 6.47 4.63
CA ALA A 86 -5.02 6.18 3.82
C ALA A 86 -5.06 4.78 3.21
N LEU A 87 -4.47 4.62 2.02
CA LEU A 87 -4.18 3.29 1.48
C LEU A 87 -2.91 2.73 2.13
N VAL A 88 -2.99 1.50 2.61
CA VAL A 88 -1.86 0.79 3.20
C VAL A 88 -1.74 -0.61 2.59
N PRO A 89 -0.52 -1.13 2.43
CA PRO A 89 -0.32 -2.53 2.03
C PRO A 89 -0.85 -3.48 3.11
N ALA A 90 -1.40 -4.62 2.70
CA ALA A 90 -1.89 -5.63 3.64
C ALA A 90 -0.78 -6.12 4.60
N MET A 91 0.48 -6.22 4.14
CA MET A 91 1.61 -6.52 5.02
C MET A 91 1.78 -5.49 6.15
N ALA A 92 1.55 -4.21 5.88
CA ALA A 92 1.62 -3.15 6.89
C ALA A 92 0.57 -3.31 8.00
N VAL A 93 -0.55 -3.96 7.71
CA VAL A 93 -1.62 -4.20 8.68
C VAL A 93 -1.21 -5.27 9.71
N HIS A 94 -0.44 -6.28 9.29
CA HIS A 94 0.04 -7.33 10.18
C HIS A 94 1.02 -6.83 11.25
N PHE A 95 1.83 -5.82 10.92
CA PHE A 95 2.82 -5.27 11.85
C PHE A 95 2.28 -4.13 12.73
N ASP A 96 1.02 -3.73 12.58
CA ASP A 96 0.41 -2.74 13.48
C ASP A 96 0.02 -3.39 14.81
N LYS A 97 0.80 -3.10 15.84
CA LYS A 97 0.56 -3.58 17.20
C LYS A 97 -0.61 -2.86 17.90
N ASN A 98 -1.06 -1.72 17.35
CA ASN A 98 -2.05 -0.84 17.98
C ASN A 98 -3.27 -0.66 17.06
N ARG A 99 -4.00 -1.77 16.83
CA ARG A 99 -5.21 -1.83 15.98
C ARG A 99 -6.43 -1.13 16.58
N ASP A 100 -6.37 -0.76 17.86
CA ASP A 100 -7.52 -0.27 18.63
C ASP A 100 -8.00 1.15 18.23
N LEU A 101 -7.32 1.81 17.29
CA LEU A 101 -7.65 3.17 16.85
C LEU A 101 -7.88 3.29 15.34
N VAL A 102 -7.61 2.22 14.57
CA VAL A 102 -7.72 2.21 13.12
C VAL A 102 -8.42 0.93 12.67
N LYS A 103 -9.46 1.09 11.86
CA LYS A 103 -10.05 -0.02 11.12
C LYS A 103 -9.34 -0.13 9.77
N TYR A 104 -8.95 -1.34 9.40
CA TYR A 104 -8.43 -1.66 8.08
C TYR A 104 -9.53 -2.38 7.31
N LEU A 105 -9.98 -1.77 6.21
CA LEU A 105 -11.05 -2.28 5.36
C LEU A 105 -10.41 -2.90 4.10
N PRO A 106 -10.61 -4.20 3.84
CA PRO A 106 -10.29 -4.77 2.54
C PRO A 106 -11.19 -4.16 1.46
N PHE A 107 -10.68 -4.11 0.23
CA PHE A 107 -11.49 -3.70 -0.91
C PHE A 107 -12.35 -4.85 -1.44
N GLU A 108 -13.49 -4.49 -2.02
CA GLU A 108 -14.26 -5.42 -2.84
C GLU A 108 -13.47 -5.88 -4.08
N ALA A 109 -13.75 -7.09 -4.56
CA ALA A 109 -13.09 -7.60 -5.76
C ALA A 109 -13.54 -6.82 -7.03
N PRO A 110 -12.62 -6.49 -7.96
CA PRO A 110 -11.18 -6.75 -7.91
C PRO A 110 -10.47 -5.75 -6.99
N ALA A 111 -9.79 -6.28 -5.96
CA ALA A 111 -9.07 -5.46 -4.99
C ALA A 111 -7.81 -4.84 -5.64
N PRO A 112 -7.50 -3.57 -5.33
CA PRO A 112 -6.26 -2.98 -5.77
C PRO A 112 -5.08 -3.66 -5.07
N SER A 113 -4.01 -3.83 -5.83
CA SER A 113 -2.80 -4.48 -5.36
C SER A 113 -1.55 -3.78 -5.89
N ARG A 114 -0.41 -4.14 -5.30
CA ARG A 114 0.91 -3.77 -5.81
C ARG A 114 1.79 -5.01 -5.92
N THR A 115 2.74 -4.96 -6.85
CA THR A 115 3.76 -5.99 -7.01
C THR A 115 5.00 -5.56 -6.24
N LEU A 116 5.47 -6.39 -5.32
CA LEU A 116 6.82 -6.29 -4.78
C LEU A 116 7.74 -7.18 -5.60
N GLY A 117 8.93 -6.68 -5.88
CA GLY A 117 9.94 -7.37 -6.68
C GLY A 117 11.34 -6.89 -6.37
N ILE A 118 12.31 -7.58 -6.93
CA ILE A 118 13.72 -7.22 -6.88
C ILE A 118 14.06 -6.52 -8.20
N ALA A 119 14.66 -5.34 -8.09
CA ALA A 119 15.19 -4.62 -9.24
C ALA A 119 16.73 -4.57 -9.16
N VAL A 120 17.39 -4.86 -10.28
CA VAL A 120 18.86 -4.82 -10.38
C VAL A 120 19.28 -4.19 -11.71
N SER A 121 20.39 -3.45 -11.74
CA SER A 121 20.92 -2.96 -13.01
C SER A 121 21.32 -4.12 -13.92
N LYS A 122 21.01 -4.03 -15.22
CA LYS A 122 21.46 -4.98 -16.26
C LYS A 122 22.98 -5.15 -16.31
N ARG A 123 23.73 -4.15 -15.83
CA ARG A 123 25.20 -4.16 -15.79
C ARG A 123 25.78 -4.74 -14.51
N SER A 124 24.91 -5.11 -13.56
CA SER A 124 25.34 -5.68 -12.30
C SER A 124 25.91 -7.09 -12.51
N SER A 125 26.93 -7.45 -11.74
CA SER A 125 27.39 -8.85 -11.64
C SER A 125 26.40 -9.73 -10.87
N PHE A 126 25.45 -9.14 -10.14
CA PHE A 126 24.50 -9.81 -9.26
C PHE A 126 23.16 -10.14 -9.96
N VAL A 127 23.10 -10.12 -11.30
CA VAL A 127 21.85 -10.39 -12.03
C VAL A 127 21.32 -11.79 -11.73
N ASN A 128 22.19 -12.80 -11.73
CA ASN A 128 21.80 -14.18 -11.40
C ASN A 128 21.39 -14.30 -9.92
N ASP A 129 22.15 -13.70 -9.01
CA ASP A 129 21.83 -13.73 -7.57
C ASP A 129 20.50 -13.04 -7.27
N ALA A 130 20.19 -11.95 -7.96
CA ALA A 130 18.92 -11.23 -7.84
C ALA A 130 17.75 -12.10 -8.31
N GLN A 131 17.92 -12.85 -9.40
CA GLN A 131 16.92 -13.80 -9.88
C GLN A 131 16.73 -14.96 -8.88
N GLU A 132 17.82 -15.61 -8.45
CA GLU A 132 17.74 -16.72 -7.48
C GLU A 132 17.09 -16.26 -6.16
N LEU A 133 17.42 -15.06 -5.69
CA LEU A 133 16.77 -14.48 -4.52
C LEU A 133 15.28 -14.21 -4.75
N ALA A 134 14.90 -13.73 -5.94
CA ALA A 134 13.49 -13.48 -6.26
C ALA A 134 12.69 -14.80 -6.28
N GLU A 135 13.25 -15.85 -6.88
CA GLU A 135 12.67 -17.19 -6.89
C GLU A 135 12.55 -17.76 -5.47
N PHE A 136 13.61 -17.63 -4.66
CA PHE A 136 13.60 -18.06 -3.27
C PHE A 136 12.51 -17.35 -2.45
N LEU A 137 12.45 -16.01 -2.55
CA LEU A 137 11.46 -15.22 -1.83
C LEU A 137 10.03 -15.47 -2.33
N GLY A 138 9.84 -15.68 -3.64
CA GLY A 138 8.55 -16.02 -4.23
C GLY A 138 8.05 -17.41 -3.80
N GLY A 139 8.98 -18.33 -3.49
CA GLY A 139 8.67 -19.63 -2.89
C GLY A 139 8.30 -19.59 -1.41
N LEU A 140 8.58 -18.48 -0.71
CA LEU A 140 8.10 -18.29 0.66
C LEU A 140 6.60 -17.95 0.57
N ASN A 141 5.74 -18.79 1.16
CA ASN A 141 4.31 -18.52 1.33
C ASN A 141 4.09 -17.35 2.30
N VAL A 142 4.48 -16.14 1.90
CA VAL A 142 4.23 -14.91 2.65
C VAL A 142 2.73 -14.68 2.61
N SER A 143 2.10 -14.73 3.77
CA SER A 143 0.66 -14.49 3.91
C SER A 143 0.37 -12.99 3.78
N ALA A 144 0.58 -12.44 2.60
CA ALA A 144 0.37 -11.01 2.33
C ALA A 144 -1.11 -10.64 2.22
N ASN A 145 -2.03 -11.61 2.04
CA ASN A 145 -3.46 -11.35 1.78
C ASN A 145 -4.41 -11.61 2.96
N ARG A 146 -3.93 -11.78 4.20
CA ARG A 146 -4.83 -12.00 5.35
C ARG A 146 -5.29 -10.70 5.99
N LEU A 147 -6.10 -9.93 5.25
CA LEU A 147 -6.89 -8.82 5.78
C LEU A 147 -8.12 -9.33 6.55
N GLY A 148 -7.91 -10.16 7.58
CA GLY A 148 -9.01 -10.77 8.32
C GLY A 148 -8.58 -11.63 9.50
N SER A 149 -8.91 -11.14 10.69
CA SER A 149 -9.24 -11.90 11.92
C SER A 149 -10.16 -11.03 12.75
#